data_AF-A0A838S649-F1
#
_entry.id   AF-A0A838S649-F1
#
_cell.length_a   1.000
_cell.length_b   1.000
_cell.length_c   1.000
_cell.angle_alpha   90.00
_cell.angle_beta   90.00
_cell.angle_gamma   90.00
#
_symmetry.space_group_name_H-M   'P 1'
#
loop_
_entity.id
_entity.type
_entity.pdbx_description
1 polymer ?
#
loop_
_entity_poly.entity_id
_entity_poly.type
_entity_poly.pdbx_seq_one_letter_code
_entity_poly.pdbx_strand_id
1 'polypeptide(L)'
;MVVGDAGRSAERESQAAEFLVRDLSSELRRAYARQAGFAAAAVSEPLTAAALKPLEDRAWRIFHDRRWPGTTRGNLDHLVIGPPGVAVVDTKHWAGSVEVRGERLWCGDDDRHESVEDLLRLVTAVEELLVDVGRGTDGQPVGLSAVHVLPMLAFTGFSGARRPDAHVGRVRLAAVRQLPALLAAQPTVLSAAEVAMVAEHLAQEMPPAGGEAIVLRQRGTVVGVPIRPEPLPIEAVTEPPAEADALFDVPDLAEQLASASAAPLVEWMGFLHPGQARLVRRTFAGPARVRGPAGTGKSVVMLHRAAWLAETRPGRVLVTSFVRTLPHHQSAVYERLSPQTVDRVDFLGVHEVARRLLAESGQRMNVHQRRIDAAFGAAWTRAGAAAPLASIADARYWRQEIDFVIKGRGLRSFVQYDGLDRRGRSIPLTGRDKVLVWKLLTAYSEELERRGVHDHNDVLSAAVDLVVRDCPGPGWVAVLVDEVQDLPLLAVRLCTLLGGTGPDGLFLVGDGQQAIYPGGFTLPEAGVSVVGRAVVLRVNYRNTRQILDSARHLVDTHEFSDLDTANEHGSRDVEVLRDGPAPVHQTAP
;
A
#
# COMPACT_ATOMS: atom_id res chain seq x y z
N MET A 1 69.58 26.16 19.15
CA MET A 1 68.57 25.08 19.04
C MET A 1 67.32 25.67 18.39
N VAL A 2 67.27 25.72 17.06
CA VAL A 2 66.07 26.10 16.29
C VAL A 2 66.04 25.18 15.07
N VAL A 3 65.47 23.99 15.27
CA VAL A 3 65.07 23.07 14.20
C VAL A 3 63.61 22.77 14.53
N GLY A 4 62.66 23.36 13.81
CA GLY A 4 61.25 23.24 14.21
C GLY A 4 60.16 23.75 13.27
N ASP A 5 60.47 24.57 12.26
CA ASP A 5 59.43 25.12 11.37
C ASP A 5 59.49 24.63 9.92
N ALA A 6 60.65 24.26 9.39
CA ALA A 6 60.75 23.77 8.02
C ALA A 6 60.10 22.38 7.81
N GLY A 7 60.17 21.49 8.81
CA GLY A 7 59.63 20.13 8.71
C GLY A 7 58.10 20.05 8.71
N ARG A 8 57.43 20.96 9.45
CA ARG A 8 55.96 20.99 9.54
C ARG A 8 55.28 21.60 8.31
N SER A 9 56.00 22.42 7.54
CA SER A 9 55.53 22.93 6.25
C SER A 9 55.61 21.84 5.18
N ALA A 10 56.73 21.10 5.12
CA ALA A 10 56.94 20.01 4.17
C ALA A 10 55.95 18.85 4.39
N GLU A 11 55.60 18.53 5.63
CA GLU A 11 54.66 17.46 5.96
C GLU A 11 53.21 17.82 5.57
N ARG A 12 52.82 19.10 5.72
CA ARG A 12 51.51 19.60 5.26
C ARG A 12 51.42 19.67 3.74
N GLU A 13 52.48 20.09 3.06
CA GLU A 13 52.54 20.05 1.59
C GLU A 13 52.53 18.62 1.06
N SER A 14 53.20 17.68 1.74
CA SER A 14 53.16 16.25 1.39
C SER A 14 51.75 15.67 1.51
N GLN A 15 51.03 15.97 2.60
CA GLN A 15 49.65 15.52 2.79
C GLN A 15 48.68 16.15 1.78
N ALA A 16 48.87 17.44 1.46
CA ALA A 16 48.09 18.12 0.42
C ALA A 16 48.36 17.54 -0.97
N ALA A 17 49.62 17.22 -1.29
CA ALA A 17 50.01 16.56 -2.53
C ALA A 17 49.46 15.13 -2.63
N GLU A 18 49.51 14.34 -1.55
CA GLU A 18 48.90 13.01 -1.49
C GLU A 18 47.39 13.06 -1.70
N PHE A 19 46.71 14.03 -1.09
CA PHE A 19 45.27 14.23 -1.28
C PHE A 19 44.96 14.58 -2.75
N LEU A 20 45.73 15.50 -3.35
CA LEU A 20 45.57 15.91 -4.74
C LEU A 20 45.87 14.76 -5.72
N VAL A 21 46.92 13.97 -5.47
CA VAL A 21 47.25 12.77 -6.28
C VAL A 21 46.12 11.74 -6.19
N ARG A 22 45.56 11.53 -5.00
CA ARG A 22 44.42 10.62 -4.80
C ARG A 22 43.16 11.10 -5.51
N ASP A 23 42.90 12.41 -5.48
CA ASP A 23 41.75 13.04 -6.15
C ASP A 23 41.89 12.96 -7.67
N LEU A 24 43.03 13.38 -8.23
CA LEU A 24 43.34 13.27 -9.66
C LEU A 24 43.33 11.81 -10.13
N SER A 25 43.82 10.87 -9.33
CA SER A 25 43.74 9.43 -9.65
C SER A 25 42.29 8.92 -9.63
N SER A 26 41.43 9.47 -8.78
CA SER A 26 39.99 9.19 -8.77
C SER A 26 39.33 9.74 -10.03
N GLU A 27 39.61 10.99 -10.41
CA GLU A 27 39.10 11.61 -11.64
C GLU A 27 39.58 10.89 -12.89
N LEU A 28 40.87 10.50 -12.94
CA LEU A 28 41.45 9.76 -14.05
C LEU A 28 40.80 8.37 -14.18
N ARG A 29 40.56 7.67 -13.06
CA ARG A 29 39.79 6.41 -13.06
C ARG A 29 38.36 6.60 -13.55
N ARG A 30 37.67 7.67 -13.15
CA ARG A 30 36.33 8.02 -13.67
C ARG A 30 36.38 8.36 -15.16
N ALA A 31 37.43 9.03 -15.65
CA ALA A 31 37.61 9.35 -17.06
C ALA A 31 37.88 8.09 -17.90
N TYR A 32 38.77 7.20 -17.45
CA TYR A 32 39.00 5.91 -18.10
C TYR A 32 37.78 4.99 -18.04
N ALA A 33 37.03 4.97 -16.94
CA ALA A 33 35.77 4.24 -16.86
C ALA A 33 34.72 4.78 -17.84
N ARG A 34 34.64 6.11 -18.01
CA ARG A 34 33.79 6.74 -19.05
C ARG A 34 34.24 6.34 -20.46
N GLN A 35 35.54 6.37 -20.75
CA GLN A 35 36.09 5.98 -22.06
C GLN A 35 35.87 4.49 -22.37
N ALA A 36 36.11 3.61 -21.40
CA ALA A 36 35.86 2.17 -21.52
C ALA A 36 34.36 1.87 -21.64
N GLY A 37 33.51 2.64 -20.97
CA GLY A 37 32.05 2.57 -21.06
C GLY A 37 31.54 2.80 -22.49
N PHE A 38 32.05 3.80 -23.21
CA PHE A 38 31.63 4.07 -24.60
C PHE A 38 32.02 2.96 -25.58
N ALA A 39 33.18 2.33 -25.43
CA ALA A 39 33.61 1.21 -26.27
C ALA A 39 32.86 -0.09 -25.92
N ALA A 40 32.51 -0.28 -24.64
CA ALA A 40 31.78 -1.45 -24.17
C ALA A 40 30.28 -1.39 -24.48
N ALA A 41 29.66 -0.20 -24.45
CA ALA A 41 28.27 0.05 -24.83
C ALA A 41 27.97 -0.46 -26.26
N ALA A 42 28.89 -0.19 -27.19
CA ALA A 42 28.81 -0.62 -28.59
C ALA A 42 28.74 -2.15 -28.80
N VAL A 43 29.15 -2.94 -27.79
CA VAL A 43 29.10 -4.41 -27.84
C VAL A 43 28.00 -4.95 -26.91
N SER A 44 27.69 -4.27 -25.81
CA SER A 44 26.77 -4.78 -24.80
C SER A 44 25.30 -4.63 -25.17
N GLU A 45 24.88 -3.50 -25.77
CA GLU A 45 23.50 -3.28 -26.19
C GLU A 45 23.04 -4.30 -27.27
N PRO A 46 23.85 -4.62 -28.32
CA PRO A 46 23.50 -5.67 -29.27
C PRO A 46 23.35 -7.06 -28.64
N LEU A 47 24.16 -7.38 -27.63
CA LEU A 47 24.07 -8.67 -26.92
C LEU A 47 22.77 -8.78 -26.12
N THR A 48 22.36 -7.70 -25.45
CA THR A 48 21.10 -7.66 -24.72
C THR A 48 19.90 -7.72 -25.68
N ALA A 49 19.94 -6.96 -26.78
CA ALA A 49 18.91 -7.03 -27.82
C ALA A 49 18.77 -8.45 -28.40
N ALA A 50 19.89 -9.13 -28.70
CA ALA A 50 19.88 -10.51 -29.19
C ALA A 50 19.30 -11.50 -28.17
N ALA A 51 19.59 -11.30 -26.88
CA ALA A 51 19.03 -12.13 -25.82
C ALA A 51 17.52 -11.95 -25.64
N LEU A 52 17.01 -10.73 -25.85
CA LEU A 52 15.59 -10.39 -25.71
C LEU A 52 14.74 -10.77 -26.93
N LYS A 53 15.35 -10.88 -28.12
CA LYS A 53 14.69 -11.22 -29.39
C LYS A 53 13.67 -12.39 -29.31
N PRO A 54 13.93 -13.51 -28.61
CA PRO A 54 12.97 -14.61 -28.52
C PRO A 54 11.63 -14.25 -27.85
N LEU A 55 11.55 -13.12 -27.13
CA LEU A 55 10.30 -12.64 -26.53
C LEU A 55 9.38 -11.96 -27.56
N GLU A 56 9.92 -11.34 -28.62
CA GLU A 56 9.14 -10.64 -29.65
C GLU A 56 8.12 -11.58 -30.33
N ASP A 57 8.50 -12.84 -30.49
CA ASP A 57 7.64 -13.90 -31.07
C ASP A 57 6.46 -14.29 -30.17
N ARG A 58 6.40 -13.79 -28.93
CA ARG A 58 5.38 -14.14 -27.91
C ARG A 58 4.46 -12.98 -27.55
N ALA A 59 4.22 -12.08 -28.51
CA ALA A 59 3.43 -10.86 -28.33
C ALA A 59 4.05 -9.80 -27.39
N TRP A 60 5.35 -9.88 -27.14
CA TRP A 60 6.09 -8.80 -26.47
C TRP A 60 6.44 -7.70 -27.49
N ARG A 61 6.57 -6.46 -27.01
CA ARG A 61 7.06 -5.33 -27.80
C ARG A 61 8.35 -4.82 -27.18
N ILE A 62 9.40 -4.77 -27.98
CA ILE A 62 10.73 -4.39 -27.51
C ILE A 62 11.20 -3.18 -28.28
N PHE A 63 11.66 -2.20 -27.54
CA PHE A 63 12.12 -0.93 -28.06
C PHE A 63 13.53 -0.68 -27.56
N HIS A 64 14.46 -0.57 -28.49
CA HIS A 64 15.85 -0.25 -28.21
C HIS A 64 16.11 1.24 -28.46
N ASP A 65 17.11 1.81 -27.77
CA ASP A 65 17.67 3.15 -27.96
C ASP A 65 16.61 4.26 -28.02
N ARG A 66 15.88 4.43 -26.92
CA ARG A 66 14.79 5.41 -26.83
C ARG A 66 15.23 6.70 -26.16
N ARG A 67 14.74 7.83 -26.66
CA ARG A 67 15.01 9.14 -26.03
C ARG A 67 14.41 9.18 -24.65
N TRP A 68 15.18 9.68 -23.69
CA TRP A 68 14.72 9.95 -22.34
C TRP A 68 13.61 11.03 -22.38
N PRO A 69 12.41 10.74 -21.85
CA PRO A 69 11.35 11.73 -21.66
C PRO A 69 11.85 13.00 -20.95
N GLY A 70 11.69 14.17 -21.59
CA GLY A 70 12.06 15.46 -20.99
C GLY A 70 13.54 15.85 -21.10
N THR A 71 14.39 15.06 -21.77
CA THR A 71 15.77 15.48 -22.12
C THR A 71 16.10 15.20 -23.57
N THR A 72 17.03 15.97 -24.15
CA THR A 72 17.51 15.77 -25.53
C THR A 72 18.80 14.96 -25.62
N ARG A 73 19.35 14.50 -24.48
CA ARG A 73 20.69 13.89 -24.40
C ARG A 73 20.74 12.54 -23.68
N GLY A 74 19.68 12.13 -23.00
CA GLY A 74 19.61 10.84 -22.32
C GLY A 74 18.98 9.78 -23.22
N ASN A 75 19.55 8.57 -23.20
CA ASN A 75 18.98 7.41 -23.89
C ASN A 75 18.62 6.32 -22.87
N LEU A 76 17.54 5.58 -23.16
CA LEU A 76 17.19 4.33 -22.54
C LEU A 76 17.61 3.19 -23.48
N ASP A 77 18.43 2.26 -22.98
CA ASP A 77 18.92 1.13 -23.76
C ASP A 77 17.76 0.28 -24.27
N HIS A 78 16.95 -0.27 -23.37
CA HIS A 78 15.84 -1.15 -23.75
C HIS A 78 14.58 -0.94 -22.89
N LEU A 79 13.45 -0.92 -23.58
CA LEU A 79 12.11 -0.93 -23.00
C LEU A 79 11.40 -2.18 -23.51
N VAL A 80 11.00 -3.06 -22.60
CA VAL A 80 10.41 -4.36 -22.92
C VAL A 80 8.99 -4.40 -22.37
N ILE A 81 7.98 -4.36 -23.24
CA ILE A 81 6.57 -4.39 -22.88
C ILE A 81 6.04 -5.81 -23.12
N GLY A 82 5.43 -6.40 -22.10
CA GLY A 82 4.89 -7.75 -22.18
C GLY A 82 3.75 -7.99 -21.20
N PRO A 83 3.26 -9.24 -21.11
CA PRO A 83 2.16 -9.60 -20.22
C PRO A 83 2.35 -9.17 -18.76
N PRO A 84 3.57 -9.14 -18.18
CA PRO A 84 3.76 -8.66 -16.81
C PRO A 84 3.74 -7.14 -16.60
N GLY A 85 3.81 -6.35 -17.68
CA GLY A 85 3.98 -4.90 -17.59
C GLY A 85 5.12 -4.37 -18.46
N VAL A 86 5.83 -3.37 -17.95
CA VAL A 86 6.89 -2.65 -18.67
C VAL A 86 8.22 -2.82 -17.95
N ALA A 87 9.18 -3.51 -18.56
CA ALA A 87 10.53 -3.59 -18.04
C ALA A 87 11.43 -2.50 -18.65
N VAL A 88 12.08 -1.75 -17.78
CA VAL A 88 13.06 -0.73 -18.12
C VAL A 88 14.43 -1.33 -17.87
N VAL A 89 15.16 -1.64 -18.94
CA VAL A 89 16.41 -2.41 -18.87
C VAL A 89 17.57 -1.53 -19.32
N ASP A 90 18.49 -1.28 -18.40
CA ASP A 90 19.77 -0.62 -18.65
C ASP A 90 20.89 -1.67 -18.65
N THR A 91 21.74 -1.65 -19.67
CA THR A 91 22.79 -2.63 -19.90
C THR A 91 24.14 -2.09 -19.44
N LYS A 92 24.82 -2.86 -18.59
CA LYS A 92 26.16 -2.55 -18.11
C LYS A 92 27.17 -3.63 -18.49
N HIS A 93 28.33 -3.19 -18.96
CA HIS A 93 29.49 -4.06 -19.17
C HIS A 93 30.55 -3.78 -18.11
N TRP A 94 30.60 -4.61 -17.07
CA TRP A 94 31.58 -4.47 -16.00
C TRP A 94 32.52 -5.67 -15.95
N ALA A 95 33.82 -5.40 -15.83
CA ALA A 95 34.84 -6.42 -15.62
C ALA A 95 34.99 -6.66 -14.11
N GLY A 96 34.36 -7.70 -13.57
CA GLY A 96 34.45 -8.03 -12.14
C GLY A 96 33.22 -8.76 -11.60
N SER A 97 33.24 -9.11 -10.31
CA SER A 97 32.06 -9.61 -9.61
C SER A 97 31.17 -8.45 -9.19
N VAL A 98 29.87 -8.54 -9.51
CA VAL A 98 28.85 -7.62 -8.98
C VAL A 98 28.27 -8.21 -7.71
N GLU A 99 28.28 -7.41 -6.67
CA GLU A 99 27.81 -7.79 -5.34
C GLU A 99 26.96 -6.68 -4.74
N VAL A 100 25.92 -7.08 -4.02
CA VAL A 100 25.15 -6.17 -3.17
C VAL A 100 25.71 -6.26 -1.76
N ARG A 101 26.23 -5.15 -1.23
CA ARG A 101 26.76 -5.07 0.14
C ARG A 101 25.92 -4.06 0.91
N GLY A 102 25.13 -4.55 1.86
CA GLY A 102 24.05 -3.75 2.46
C GLY A 102 22.99 -3.43 1.41
N GLU A 103 22.75 -2.15 1.15
CA GLU A 103 21.81 -1.66 0.13
C GLU A 103 22.52 -1.01 -1.07
N ARG A 104 23.84 -1.21 -1.19
CA ARG A 104 24.66 -0.58 -2.24
C ARG A 104 25.17 -1.62 -3.22
N LEU A 105 25.35 -1.17 -4.47
CA LEU A 105 25.82 -1.99 -5.57
C LEU A 105 27.33 -1.81 -5.74
N TRP A 106 28.07 -2.91 -5.81
CA TRP A 106 29.53 -2.91 -5.91
C TRP A 106 29.99 -3.75 -7.09
N CYS A 107 31.09 -3.34 -7.72
CA CYS A 107 31.81 -4.14 -8.71
C CYS A 107 33.28 -4.28 -8.24
N GLY A 108 33.67 -5.46 -7.75
CA GLY A 108 34.94 -5.60 -7.03
C GLY A 108 34.98 -4.71 -5.79
N ASP A 109 35.89 -3.73 -5.77
CA ASP A 109 36.02 -2.75 -4.68
C ASP A 109 35.39 -1.38 -5.02
N ASP A 110 34.89 -1.20 -6.24
CA ASP A 110 34.25 0.05 -6.67
C ASP A 110 32.77 0.07 -6.28
N ASP A 111 32.35 1.13 -5.58
CA ASP A 111 30.93 1.45 -5.41
C ASP A 111 30.35 1.93 -6.75
N ARG A 112 29.31 1.25 -7.22
CA ARG A 112 28.62 1.51 -8.49
C ARG A 112 27.13 1.78 -8.27
N HIS A 113 26.74 2.19 -7.06
CA HIS A 113 25.33 2.47 -6.74
C HIS A 113 24.74 3.63 -7.55
N GLU A 114 25.57 4.54 -8.08
CA GLU A 114 25.12 5.60 -9.01
C GLU A 114 24.33 5.05 -10.21
N SER A 115 24.66 3.85 -10.70
CA SER A 115 23.93 3.21 -11.81
C SER A 115 22.50 2.78 -11.42
N VAL A 116 22.28 2.45 -10.14
CA VAL A 116 20.94 2.15 -9.61
C VAL A 116 20.12 3.43 -9.52
N GLU A 117 20.72 4.51 -9.01
CA GLU A 117 20.07 5.82 -8.91
C GLU A 117 19.70 6.40 -10.29
N ASP A 118 20.58 6.26 -11.28
CA ASP A 118 20.35 6.66 -12.67
C ASP A 118 19.15 5.91 -13.27
N LEU A 119 19.12 4.59 -13.13
CA LEU A 119 18.01 3.77 -13.62
C LEU A 119 16.70 4.14 -12.93
N LEU A 120 16.68 4.34 -11.62
CA LEU A 120 15.46 4.72 -10.88
C LEU A 120 14.92 6.09 -11.32
N ARG A 121 15.79 7.05 -11.65
CA ARG A 121 15.37 8.34 -12.23
C ARG A 121 14.67 8.16 -13.57
N LEU A 122 15.20 7.27 -14.40
CA LEU A 122 14.63 6.95 -15.71
C LEU A 122 13.27 6.25 -15.54
N VAL A 123 13.20 5.26 -14.67
CA VAL A 123 11.97 4.51 -14.36
C VAL A 123 10.86 5.44 -13.86
N THR A 124 11.20 6.40 -13.00
CA THR A 124 10.25 7.42 -12.53
C THR A 124 9.65 8.23 -13.69
N ALA A 125 10.45 8.54 -14.71
CA ALA A 125 9.95 9.24 -15.90
C ALA A 125 9.02 8.35 -16.75
N VAL A 126 9.35 7.06 -16.91
CA VAL A 126 8.50 6.09 -17.61
C VAL A 126 7.18 5.88 -16.86
N GLU A 127 7.22 5.76 -15.54
CA GLU A 127 6.02 5.66 -14.71
C GLU A 127 5.09 6.85 -14.89
N GLU A 128 5.63 8.06 -15.01
CA GLU A 128 4.80 9.26 -15.20
C GLU A 128 4.12 9.29 -16.57
N LEU A 129 4.80 8.83 -17.62
CA LEU A 129 4.18 8.65 -18.94
C LEU A 129 3.05 7.62 -18.91
N LEU A 130 3.15 6.62 -18.04
CA LEU A 130 2.19 5.53 -17.94
C LEU A 130 0.99 5.85 -17.06
N VAL A 131 0.92 7.03 -16.44
CA VAL A 131 -0.22 7.45 -15.58
C VAL A 131 -1.50 7.67 -16.39
N ASP A 132 -1.40 8.00 -17.67
CA ASP A 132 -2.53 8.20 -18.59
C ASP A 132 -2.21 7.51 -19.93
N VAL A 133 -2.01 6.18 -19.84
CA VAL A 133 -1.56 5.35 -20.97
C VAL A 133 -2.69 4.97 -21.92
N GLY A 134 -3.95 5.09 -21.48
CA GLY A 134 -5.06 4.74 -22.33
C GLY A 134 -6.42 4.93 -21.71
N ARG A 135 -7.38 4.15 -22.23
CA ARG A 135 -8.76 4.14 -21.78
C ARG A 135 -9.15 2.73 -21.33
N GLY A 136 -9.74 2.62 -20.15
CA GLY A 136 -10.27 1.37 -19.61
C GLY A 136 -11.48 0.88 -20.39
N THR A 137 -12.04 -0.26 -19.98
CA THR A 137 -13.24 -0.83 -20.62
C THR A 137 -14.47 0.08 -20.57
N ASP A 138 -14.49 1.03 -19.63
CA ASP A 138 -15.49 2.06 -19.44
C ASP A 138 -15.21 3.37 -20.20
N GLY A 139 -14.12 3.41 -20.99
CA GLY A 139 -13.70 4.58 -21.75
C GLY A 139 -13.01 5.67 -20.92
N GLN A 140 -12.68 5.42 -19.65
CA GLN A 140 -12.02 6.39 -18.78
C GLN A 140 -10.50 6.31 -18.82
N PRO A 141 -9.76 7.40 -18.55
CA PRO A 141 -8.33 7.38 -18.39
C PRO A 141 -7.86 6.31 -17.40
N VAL A 142 -6.94 5.47 -17.84
CA VAL A 142 -6.27 4.48 -17.00
C VAL A 142 -4.76 4.67 -17.06
N GLY A 143 -4.12 4.46 -15.91
CA GLY A 143 -2.68 4.45 -15.76
C GLY A 143 -2.18 3.08 -15.33
N LEU A 144 -1.07 2.63 -15.90
CA LEU A 144 -0.44 1.39 -15.44
C LEU A 144 0.06 1.59 -14.01
N SER A 145 -0.20 0.61 -13.14
CA SER A 145 0.37 0.64 -11.79
C SER A 145 1.90 0.61 -11.85
N ALA A 146 2.53 1.43 -11.03
CA ALA A 146 3.99 1.52 -10.93
C ALA A 146 4.65 0.21 -10.46
N VAL A 147 3.90 -0.65 -9.77
CA VAL A 147 4.29 -2.00 -9.37
C VAL A 147 4.64 -2.88 -10.59
N HIS A 148 4.01 -2.59 -11.75
CA HIS A 148 4.22 -3.32 -13.00
C HIS A 148 5.23 -2.63 -13.93
N VAL A 149 5.98 -1.65 -13.41
CA VAL A 149 7.15 -1.09 -14.06
C VAL A 149 8.39 -1.70 -13.41
N LEU A 150 9.11 -2.54 -14.16
CA LEU A 150 10.18 -3.40 -13.65
C LEU A 150 11.56 -2.83 -14.00
N PRO A 151 12.29 -2.21 -13.05
CA PRO A 151 13.65 -1.74 -13.32
C PRO A 151 14.64 -2.90 -13.30
N MET A 152 15.46 -3.02 -14.35
CA MET A 152 16.49 -4.07 -14.45
C MET A 152 17.85 -3.51 -14.87
N LEU A 153 18.90 -3.90 -14.14
CA LEU A 153 20.28 -3.76 -14.59
C LEU A 153 20.78 -5.08 -15.17
N ALA A 154 21.11 -5.06 -16.46
CA ALA A 154 21.52 -6.23 -17.22
C ALA A 154 23.03 -6.25 -17.46
N PHE A 155 23.69 -7.36 -17.12
CA PHE A 155 25.15 -7.46 -17.20
C PHE A 155 25.64 -8.44 -18.27
N THR A 156 26.58 -8.00 -19.12
CA THR A 156 27.18 -8.80 -20.20
C THR A 156 28.49 -9.50 -19.83
N GLY A 157 29.24 -8.99 -18.85
CA GLY A 157 30.61 -9.45 -18.49
C GLY A 157 30.71 -10.68 -17.58
N PHE A 158 29.62 -11.40 -17.31
CA PHE A 158 29.60 -12.46 -16.28
C PHE A 158 29.95 -13.85 -16.80
N SER A 159 31.14 -14.35 -16.43
CA SER A 159 31.63 -15.71 -16.70
C SER A 159 31.64 -16.66 -15.49
N GLY A 160 31.32 -16.20 -14.27
CA GLY A 160 31.43 -16.99 -13.02
C GLY A 160 30.09 -17.44 -12.40
N ALA A 161 30.11 -18.57 -11.68
CA ALA A 161 28.97 -19.24 -11.02
C ALA A 161 28.28 -18.49 -9.86
N ARG A 162 28.48 -17.18 -9.69
CA ARG A 162 27.79 -16.38 -8.67
C ARG A 162 26.64 -15.61 -9.31
N ARG A 163 25.43 -15.88 -8.82
CA ARG A 163 24.17 -15.36 -9.35
C ARG A 163 24.10 -13.84 -9.15
N PRO A 164 23.90 -13.04 -10.19
CA PRO A 164 23.45 -11.66 -10.02
C PRO A 164 21.94 -11.57 -9.82
N ASP A 165 21.16 -12.68 -9.74
CA ASP A 165 19.73 -12.64 -9.39
C ASP A 165 19.57 -12.21 -7.92
N ALA A 166 19.70 -10.91 -7.73
CA ALA A 166 19.69 -10.16 -6.49
C ALA A 166 18.97 -8.84 -6.78
N HIS A 167 18.54 -8.16 -5.73
CA HIS A 167 17.84 -6.90 -5.83
C HIS A 167 18.58 -5.82 -5.06
N VAL A 168 18.54 -4.59 -5.57
CA VAL A 168 18.89 -3.38 -4.83
C VAL A 168 17.65 -2.50 -4.78
N GLY A 169 16.98 -2.48 -3.63
CA GLY A 169 15.60 -1.96 -3.57
C GLY A 169 14.71 -2.73 -4.56
N ARG A 170 14.01 -2.01 -5.43
CA ARG A 170 13.20 -2.60 -6.51
C ARG A 170 13.97 -2.92 -7.80
N VAL A 171 15.24 -2.51 -7.91
CA VAL A 171 16.04 -2.77 -9.12
C VAL A 171 16.52 -4.21 -9.12
N ARG A 172 16.12 -4.95 -10.16
CA ARG A 172 16.56 -6.33 -10.36
C ARG A 172 17.89 -6.36 -11.08
N LEU A 173 18.84 -7.09 -10.53
CA LEU A 173 20.12 -7.36 -11.16
C LEU A 173 20.01 -8.68 -11.92
N ALA A 174 20.50 -8.73 -13.16
CA ALA A 174 20.42 -9.94 -13.98
C ALA A 174 21.58 -10.05 -14.97
N ALA A 175 22.05 -11.28 -15.23
CA ALA A 175 22.86 -11.50 -16.42
C ALA A 175 21.97 -11.40 -17.66
N VAL A 176 22.49 -10.86 -18.76
CA VAL A 176 21.73 -10.69 -20.01
C VAL A 176 21.04 -11.98 -20.47
N ARG A 177 21.73 -13.11 -20.38
CA ARG A 177 21.19 -14.45 -20.74
C ARG A 177 19.98 -14.88 -19.90
N GLN A 178 19.77 -14.29 -18.73
CA GLN A 178 18.69 -14.64 -17.80
C GLN A 178 17.44 -13.79 -18.04
N LEU A 179 17.55 -12.64 -18.71
CA LEU A 179 16.44 -11.69 -18.87
C LEU A 179 15.16 -12.34 -19.41
N PRO A 180 15.19 -13.16 -20.49
CA PRO A 180 13.96 -13.72 -21.03
C PRO A 180 13.23 -14.63 -20.05
N ALA A 181 13.98 -15.45 -19.30
CA ALA A 181 13.40 -16.35 -18.31
C ALA A 181 12.84 -15.58 -17.11
N LEU A 182 13.56 -14.55 -16.63
CA LEU A 182 13.13 -13.71 -15.51
C LEU A 182 11.88 -12.90 -15.83
N LEU A 183 11.80 -12.36 -17.04
CA LEU A 183 10.66 -11.62 -17.55
C LEU A 183 9.45 -12.54 -17.77
N ALA A 184 9.64 -13.71 -18.39
CA ALA A 184 8.56 -14.66 -18.64
C ALA A 184 8.03 -15.35 -17.36
N ALA A 185 8.80 -15.38 -16.28
CA ALA A 185 8.39 -15.95 -15.00
C ALA A 185 7.51 -15.00 -14.16
N GLN A 186 7.38 -13.73 -14.54
CA GLN A 186 6.51 -12.79 -13.84
C GLN A 186 5.03 -13.11 -14.09
N PRO A 187 4.13 -12.78 -13.15
CA PRO A 187 2.68 -12.94 -13.35
C PRO A 187 2.21 -12.19 -14.59
N THR A 188 1.21 -12.76 -15.27
CA THR A 188 0.52 -12.05 -16.36
C THR A 188 -0.51 -11.09 -15.78
N VAL A 189 -0.38 -9.82 -16.11
CA VAL A 189 -1.22 -8.72 -15.63
C VAL A 189 -1.93 -8.02 -16.80
N LEU A 190 -1.26 -7.91 -17.94
CA LEU A 190 -1.74 -7.28 -19.15
C LEU A 190 -2.17 -8.33 -20.18
N SER A 191 -3.32 -8.09 -20.79
CA SER A 191 -3.76 -8.76 -22.01
C SER A 191 -2.92 -8.31 -23.22
N ALA A 192 -2.98 -9.07 -24.32
CA ALA A 192 -2.28 -8.72 -25.55
C ALA A 192 -2.71 -7.35 -26.12
N ALA A 193 -3.97 -6.96 -25.93
CA ALA A 193 -4.48 -5.66 -26.36
C ALA A 193 -3.90 -4.51 -25.51
N GLU A 194 -3.83 -4.70 -24.20
CA GLU A 194 -3.23 -3.72 -23.28
C GLU A 194 -1.71 -3.59 -23.50
N VAL A 195 -1.01 -4.70 -23.78
CA VAL A 195 0.40 -4.67 -24.19
C VAL A 195 0.60 -3.82 -25.44
N ALA A 196 -0.26 -4.00 -26.46
CA ALA A 196 -0.20 -3.20 -27.68
C ALA A 196 -0.47 -1.71 -27.41
N MET A 197 -1.47 -1.39 -26.60
CA MET A 197 -1.82 -0.03 -26.19
C MET A 197 -0.65 0.66 -25.47
N VAL A 198 -0.09 0.00 -24.45
CA VAL A 198 1.06 0.51 -23.68
C VAL A 198 2.28 0.73 -24.57
N ALA A 199 2.55 -0.23 -25.47
CA ALA A 199 3.67 -0.12 -26.40
C ALA A 199 3.48 1.02 -27.42
N GLU A 200 2.26 1.23 -27.93
CA GLU A 200 1.97 2.33 -28.85
C GLU A 200 2.16 3.69 -28.16
N HIS A 201 1.64 3.84 -26.94
CA HIS A 201 1.80 5.06 -26.14
C HIS A 201 3.28 5.38 -25.87
N LEU A 202 4.04 4.40 -25.37
CA LEU A 202 5.47 4.58 -25.10
C LEU A 202 6.28 4.84 -26.38
N ALA A 203 5.91 4.26 -27.52
CA ALA A 203 6.57 4.53 -28.79
C ALA A 203 6.38 5.98 -29.27
N GLN A 204 5.23 6.59 -28.97
CA GLN A 204 4.93 7.99 -29.30
C GLN A 204 5.68 8.95 -28.37
N GLU A 205 5.64 8.70 -27.07
CA GLU A 205 6.27 9.56 -26.05
C GLU A 205 7.81 9.41 -26.01
N MET A 206 8.33 8.24 -26.40
CA MET A 206 9.77 7.92 -26.41
C MET A 206 10.26 7.53 -27.81
N PRO A 207 10.44 8.52 -28.72
CA PRO A 207 10.93 8.25 -30.07
C PRO A 207 12.38 7.73 -30.06
N PRO A 208 12.85 7.08 -31.15
CA PRO A 208 14.22 6.61 -31.28
C PRO A 208 15.26 7.74 -31.09
N ALA A 209 16.37 7.45 -30.42
CA ALA A 209 17.43 8.41 -30.15
C ALA A 209 18.09 8.92 -31.44
N GLY A 210 18.27 8.05 -32.44
CA GLY A 210 18.82 8.38 -33.75
C GLY A 210 17.78 8.32 -34.88
N GLY A 211 17.46 9.47 -35.48
CA GLY A 211 16.78 9.54 -36.78
C GLY A 211 15.58 10.47 -36.84
N GLU A 212 15.72 11.60 -37.54
CA GLU A 212 14.61 12.22 -38.25
C GLU A 212 14.06 11.18 -39.24
N ALA A 213 12.84 10.70 -39.00
CA ALA A 213 12.17 9.80 -39.93
C ALA A 213 11.66 10.60 -41.14
N ILE A 214 12.36 10.50 -42.26
CA ILE A 214 11.79 10.83 -43.58
C ILE A 214 10.63 9.86 -43.81
N VAL A 215 9.42 10.41 -43.78
CA VAL A 215 8.17 9.70 -44.03
C VAL A 215 8.10 9.29 -45.50
N LEU A 216 8.32 8.00 -45.79
CA LEU A 216 7.87 7.37 -47.02
C LEU A 216 6.57 6.63 -46.76
N ARG A 217 5.45 7.30 -47.03
CA ARG A 217 4.13 6.68 -47.12
C ARG A 217 4.11 5.73 -48.31
N GLN A 218 3.99 4.43 -48.05
CA GLN A 218 3.46 3.50 -49.05
C GLN A 218 2.17 2.85 -48.56
N ARG A 219 1.15 3.00 -49.40
CA ARG A 219 -0.19 2.42 -49.29
C ARG A 219 -0.12 0.91 -49.51
N GLY A 220 -0.88 0.14 -48.76
CA GLY A 220 -1.11 -1.28 -49.03
C GLY A 220 -2.14 -1.89 -48.09
N THR A 221 -3.34 -2.09 -48.61
CA THR A 221 -4.51 -2.75 -48.00
C THR A 221 -4.27 -4.25 -47.80
N VAL A 222 -4.72 -4.82 -46.67
CA VAL A 222 -5.14 -6.23 -46.59
C VAL A 222 -6.39 -6.35 -45.70
N VAL A 223 -7.38 -7.08 -46.21
CA VAL A 223 -8.69 -7.40 -45.62
C VAL A 223 -8.61 -8.76 -44.91
N GLY A 224 -9.28 -8.90 -43.76
CA GLY A 224 -9.57 -10.19 -43.11
C GLY A 224 -10.74 -10.08 -42.10
N VAL A 225 -11.78 -10.89 -42.30
CA VAL A 225 -13.10 -10.97 -41.63
C VAL A 225 -13.05 -11.97 -40.43
N PRO A 226 -13.98 -11.95 -39.44
CA PRO A 226 -13.71 -12.26 -38.03
C PRO A 226 -13.87 -13.74 -37.65
N ILE A 227 -13.25 -14.13 -36.52
CA ILE A 227 -13.52 -15.41 -35.84
C ILE A 227 -13.77 -15.11 -34.36
N ARG A 228 -14.99 -15.41 -33.88
CA ARG A 228 -15.34 -15.51 -32.45
C ARG A 228 -14.92 -16.90 -31.94
N PRO A 229 -14.39 -17.01 -30.72
CA PRO A 229 -14.53 -18.23 -29.93
C PRO A 229 -15.50 -18.02 -28.75
N GLU A 230 -16.41 -18.96 -28.58
CA GLU A 230 -17.27 -19.12 -27.40
C GLU A 230 -16.46 -19.56 -26.15
N PRO A 231 -16.91 -19.25 -24.92
CA PRO A 231 -16.25 -19.69 -23.69
C PRO A 231 -16.61 -21.14 -23.32
N LEU A 232 -15.61 -21.90 -22.83
CA LEU A 232 -15.78 -23.21 -22.21
C LEU A 232 -16.00 -23.09 -20.68
N PRO A 233 -16.70 -24.05 -20.04
CA PRO A 233 -17.16 -23.94 -18.66
C PRO A 233 -16.06 -24.30 -17.65
N ILE A 234 -15.98 -23.56 -16.55
CA ILE A 234 -15.10 -23.87 -15.40
C ILE A 234 -15.96 -24.58 -14.35
N GLU A 235 -15.57 -25.81 -14.01
CA GLU A 235 -16.21 -26.62 -12.97
C GLU A 235 -15.95 -26.07 -11.57
N ALA A 236 -16.99 -26.10 -10.74
CA ALA A 236 -16.99 -25.68 -9.35
C ALA A 236 -16.12 -26.59 -8.48
N VAL A 237 -15.26 -25.99 -7.65
CA VAL A 237 -14.52 -26.69 -6.60
C VAL A 237 -15.33 -26.65 -5.32
N THR A 238 -15.46 -27.83 -4.71
CA THR A 238 -16.28 -28.19 -3.55
C THR A 238 -15.83 -27.58 -2.23
N GLU A 239 -16.82 -27.26 -1.40
CA GLU A 239 -16.76 -26.77 -0.01
C GLU A 239 -15.99 -27.69 0.96
N PRO A 240 -15.36 -27.11 2.01
CA PRO A 240 -15.13 -27.77 3.29
C PRO A 240 -16.11 -27.26 4.39
N PRO A 241 -16.28 -28.03 5.49
CA PRO A 241 -17.53 -28.09 6.25
C PRO A 241 -17.72 -27.00 7.31
N ALA A 242 -19.00 -26.77 7.62
CA ALA A 242 -19.52 -25.85 8.62
C ALA A 242 -19.52 -26.42 10.06
N GLU A 243 -19.41 -25.50 11.04
CA GLU A 243 -20.13 -25.38 12.35
C GLU A 243 -19.30 -24.48 13.30
N ALA A 244 -19.66 -23.20 13.45
CA ALA A 244 -20.49 -22.56 14.51
C ALA A 244 -19.61 -21.93 15.62
N ASP A 245 -19.80 -20.73 16.20
CA ASP A 245 -20.78 -19.61 16.23
C ASP A 245 -20.13 -18.56 17.17
N ALA A 246 -20.42 -17.25 17.25
CA ALA A 246 -21.27 -16.30 16.54
C ALA A 246 -20.84 -14.89 17.01
N LEU A 247 -20.77 -13.91 16.10
CA LEU A 247 -21.39 -12.57 16.23
C LEU A 247 -21.18 -11.78 14.93
N PHE A 248 -21.71 -12.29 13.82
CA PHE A 248 -22.19 -11.62 12.59
C PHE A 248 -22.40 -12.76 11.57
N ASP A 249 -23.53 -13.46 11.68
CA ASP A 249 -24.01 -14.27 10.57
C ASP A 249 -24.61 -13.33 9.53
N VAL A 250 -23.76 -12.92 8.59
CA VAL A 250 -24.18 -12.63 7.22
C VAL A 250 -23.21 -13.42 6.34
N PRO A 251 -23.56 -14.65 5.92
CA PRO A 251 -22.73 -15.44 5.00
C PRO A 251 -22.45 -14.72 3.67
N ASP A 252 -23.18 -13.65 3.40
CA ASP A 252 -23.24 -12.94 2.13
C ASP A 252 -22.08 -11.95 1.86
N LEU A 253 -21.31 -11.46 2.85
CA LEU A 253 -20.30 -10.41 2.57
C LEU A 253 -19.02 -10.95 1.93
N ALA A 254 -18.57 -12.13 2.37
CA ALA A 254 -17.41 -12.81 1.77
C ALA A 254 -17.75 -13.33 0.36
N GLU A 255 -18.99 -13.81 0.17
CA GLU A 255 -19.51 -14.29 -1.11
C GLU A 255 -19.82 -13.13 -2.08
N GLN A 256 -20.29 -11.97 -1.60
CA GLN A 256 -20.45 -10.76 -2.43
C GLN A 256 -19.11 -10.11 -2.84
N LEU A 257 -18.07 -10.25 -2.01
CA LEU A 257 -16.70 -9.86 -2.38
C LEU A 257 -16.05 -10.85 -3.36
N ALA A 258 -16.42 -12.13 -3.30
CA ALA A 258 -15.96 -13.16 -4.22
C ALA A 258 -16.77 -13.24 -5.54
N SER A 259 -18.03 -12.79 -5.55
CA SER A 259 -18.96 -12.89 -6.70
C SER A 259 -19.03 -11.63 -7.57
N ALA A 260 -18.36 -10.53 -7.19
CA ALA A 260 -17.95 -9.53 -8.16
C ALA A 260 -16.98 -10.23 -9.12
N SER A 261 -17.45 -10.51 -10.35
CA SER A 261 -16.81 -11.31 -11.39
C SER A 261 -15.27 -11.34 -11.37
N ALA A 262 -14.64 -12.44 -11.79
CA ALA A 262 -13.18 -12.52 -11.83
C ALA A 262 -12.51 -11.44 -12.75
N ALA A 263 -13.28 -10.81 -13.65
CA ALA A 263 -12.78 -9.83 -14.63
C ALA A 263 -12.40 -8.45 -14.05
N PRO A 264 -13.21 -7.75 -13.21
CA PRO A 264 -12.82 -6.49 -12.61
C PRO A 264 -11.65 -6.64 -11.64
N LEU A 265 -11.46 -7.85 -11.05
CA LEU A 265 -10.35 -8.07 -10.14
C LEU A 265 -8.98 -8.00 -10.83
N VAL A 266 -8.89 -8.45 -12.09
CA VAL A 266 -7.66 -8.42 -12.90
C VAL A 266 -7.36 -7.02 -13.41
N GLU A 267 -8.38 -6.26 -13.81
CA GLU A 267 -8.21 -4.91 -14.36
C GLU A 267 -7.64 -3.93 -13.33
N TRP A 268 -8.10 -3.95 -12.06
CA TRP A 268 -7.54 -3.08 -11.02
C TRP A 268 -6.14 -3.50 -10.56
N MET A 269 -5.76 -4.78 -10.74
CA MET A 269 -4.41 -5.23 -10.43
C MET A 269 -3.40 -4.61 -11.39
N GLY A 270 -3.75 -4.46 -12.67
CA GLY A 270 -2.88 -3.83 -13.67
C GLY A 270 -2.98 -2.31 -13.73
N PHE A 271 -4.19 -1.78 -13.70
CA PHE A 271 -4.47 -0.37 -13.96
C PHE A 271 -5.13 0.33 -12.78
N LEU A 272 -4.79 1.60 -12.62
CA LEU A 272 -5.38 2.53 -11.66
C LEU A 272 -5.84 3.79 -12.40
N HIS A 273 -6.87 4.46 -11.89
CA HIS A 273 -7.18 5.79 -12.37
C HIS A 273 -5.99 6.73 -12.15
N PRO A 274 -5.66 7.67 -13.07
CA PRO A 274 -4.50 8.55 -12.97
C PRO A 274 -4.29 9.21 -11.61
N GLY A 275 -5.38 9.67 -10.98
CA GLY A 275 -5.35 10.25 -9.63
C GLY A 275 -4.94 9.26 -8.54
N GLN A 276 -5.37 7.99 -8.64
CA GLN A 276 -4.98 6.91 -7.74
C GLN A 276 -3.52 6.49 -7.99
N ALA A 277 -3.09 6.36 -9.24
CA ALA A 277 -1.70 6.03 -9.60
C ALA A 277 -0.69 7.06 -9.05
N ARG A 278 -1.02 8.36 -9.14
CA ARG A 278 -0.21 9.43 -8.52
C ARG A 278 -0.25 9.38 -6.99
N LEU A 279 -1.42 9.06 -6.41
CA LEU A 279 -1.59 8.96 -4.96
C LEU A 279 -0.76 7.81 -4.35
N VAL A 280 -0.71 6.66 -5.01
CA VAL A 280 0.09 5.50 -4.61
C VAL A 280 1.57 5.88 -4.46
N ARG A 281 2.12 6.61 -5.43
CA ARG A 281 3.53 7.03 -5.46
C ARG A 281 3.86 8.24 -4.59
N ARG A 282 2.85 9.00 -4.15
CA ARG A 282 3.06 10.24 -3.40
C ARG A 282 3.73 9.96 -2.05
N THR A 283 4.85 10.64 -1.81
CA THR A 283 5.46 10.73 -0.48
C THR A 283 4.74 11.78 0.35
N PHE A 284 4.32 11.42 1.56
CA PHE A 284 3.76 12.30 2.55
C PHE A 284 4.78 12.53 3.66
N ALA A 285 4.98 13.78 4.08
CA ALA A 285 5.91 14.14 5.15
C ALA A 285 5.44 13.72 6.57
N GLY A 286 4.43 12.87 6.68
CA GLY A 286 3.83 12.40 7.92
C GLY A 286 2.49 11.71 7.66
N PRO A 287 1.64 11.51 8.68
CA PRO A 287 0.37 10.82 8.54
C PRO A 287 -0.51 11.38 7.42
N ALA A 288 -1.03 10.49 6.60
CA ALA A 288 -1.92 10.81 5.50
C ALA A 288 -3.23 10.03 5.61
N ARG A 289 -4.29 10.58 5.00
CA ARG A 289 -5.62 9.96 4.99
C ARG A 289 -6.19 9.92 3.59
N VAL A 290 -6.78 8.80 3.22
CA VAL A 290 -7.62 8.65 2.03
C VAL A 290 -9.04 8.33 2.46
N ARG A 291 -9.97 9.20 2.04
CA ARG A 291 -11.41 8.99 2.23
C ARG A 291 -12.12 8.92 0.89
N GLY A 292 -13.31 8.35 0.87
CA GLY A 292 -14.11 8.24 -0.33
C GLY A 292 -15.29 7.29 -0.13
N PRO A 293 -16.45 7.57 -0.75
CA PRO A 293 -17.62 6.71 -0.66
C PRO A 293 -17.36 5.26 -1.07
N ALA A 294 -18.29 4.38 -0.74
CA ALA A 294 -18.20 2.96 -1.06
C ALA A 294 -18.02 2.76 -2.57
N GLY A 295 -17.03 1.94 -2.97
CA GLY A 295 -16.74 1.67 -4.38
C GLY A 295 -15.74 2.61 -5.06
N THR A 296 -15.09 3.53 -4.33
CA THR A 296 -14.09 4.47 -4.90
C THR A 296 -12.67 3.93 -5.03
N GLY A 297 -12.42 2.67 -4.67
CA GLY A 297 -11.08 2.05 -4.78
C GLY A 297 -10.14 2.32 -3.60
N LYS A 298 -10.65 2.67 -2.42
CA LYS A 298 -9.89 2.91 -1.19
C LYS A 298 -8.88 1.79 -0.87
N SER A 299 -9.35 0.56 -0.68
CA SER A 299 -8.48 -0.59 -0.38
C SER A 299 -7.55 -0.95 -1.55
N VAL A 300 -7.96 -0.72 -2.79
CA VAL A 300 -7.10 -0.90 -3.98
C VAL A 300 -5.90 0.04 -3.92
N VAL A 301 -6.13 1.33 -3.68
CA VAL A 301 -5.05 2.32 -3.47
C VAL A 301 -4.14 1.91 -2.33
N MET A 302 -4.70 1.41 -1.23
CA MET A 302 -3.93 0.95 -0.07
C MET A 302 -2.98 -0.21 -0.43
N LEU A 303 -3.46 -1.24 -1.13
CA LEU A 303 -2.65 -2.41 -1.49
C LEU A 303 -1.55 -2.06 -2.49
N HIS A 304 -1.87 -1.26 -3.51
CA HIS A 304 -0.86 -0.76 -4.45
C HIS A 304 0.18 0.12 -3.75
N ARG A 305 -0.25 0.90 -2.75
CA ARG A 305 0.68 1.66 -1.91
C ARG A 305 1.52 0.76 -1.01
N ALA A 306 0.97 -0.31 -0.44
CA ALA A 306 1.73 -1.28 0.33
C ALA A 306 2.87 -1.88 -0.52
N ALA A 307 2.55 -2.27 -1.76
CA ALA A 307 3.53 -2.78 -2.72
C ALA A 307 4.59 -1.73 -3.06
N TRP A 308 4.17 -0.51 -3.41
CA TRP A 308 5.08 0.59 -3.67
C TRP A 308 6.05 0.85 -2.51
N LEU A 309 5.55 0.89 -1.27
CA LEU A 309 6.36 1.11 -0.08
C LEU A 309 7.31 -0.06 0.19
N ALA A 310 6.84 -1.30 0.02
CA ALA A 310 7.65 -2.50 0.18
C ALA A 310 8.72 -2.65 -0.91
N GLU A 311 8.53 -2.06 -2.09
CA GLU A 311 9.50 -2.05 -3.18
C GLU A 311 10.55 -0.94 -3.02
N THR A 312 10.13 0.24 -2.56
CA THR A 312 10.96 1.46 -2.60
C THR A 312 11.66 1.79 -1.30
N ARG A 313 11.20 1.25 -0.17
CA ARG A 313 11.82 1.48 1.14
C ARG A 313 12.40 0.21 1.71
N PRO A 314 13.46 0.27 2.52
CA PRO A 314 13.93 -0.87 3.31
C PRO A 314 12.99 -1.11 4.51
N GLY A 315 12.95 -2.34 5.04
CA GLY A 315 12.07 -2.73 6.16
C GLY A 315 10.72 -3.36 5.77
N ARG A 316 9.82 -3.53 6.74
CA ARG A 316 8.52 -4.20 6.52
C ARG A 316 7.37 -3.20 6.60
N VAL A 317 6.29 -3.47 5.89
CA VAL A 317 5.05 -2.68 5.90
C VAL A 317 3.99 -3.45 6.68
N LEU A 318 3.20 -2.78 7.51
CA LEU A 318 2.04 -3.38 8.17
C LEU A 318 0.77 -2.90 7.47
N VAL A 319 -0.07 -3.84 7.04
CA VAL A 319 -1.46 -3.59 6.65
C VAL A 319 -2.35 -4.15 7.75
N THR A 320 -3.24 -3.31 8.28
CA THR A 320 -4.11 -3.68 9.40
C THR A 320 -5.51 -3.14 9.25
N SER A 321 -6.46 -3.78 9.93
CA SER A 321 -7.86 -3.37 9.98
C SER A 321 -8.51 -3.82 11.30
N PHE A 322 -9.69 -3.29 11.60
CA PHE A 322 -10.53 -3.74 12.69
C PHE A 322 -11.15 -5.12 12.40
N VAL A 323 -11.58 -5.37 11.16
CA VAL A 323 -12.22 -6.62 10.75
C VAL A 323 -11.18 -7.74 10.68
N ARG A 324 -11.32 -8.76 11.53
CA ARG A 324 -10.35 -9.85 11.68
C ARG A 324 -10.04 -10.58 10.36
N THR A 325 -11.04 -10.80 9.52
CA THR A 325 -10.89 -11.58 8.28
C THR A 325 -10.30 -10.77 7.13
N LEU A 326 -10.43 -9.45 7.16
CA LEU A 326 -10.06 -8.58 6.04
C LEU A 326 -8.56 -8.63 5.69
N PRO A 327 -7.62 -8.55 6.64
CA PRO A 327 -6.19 -8.67 6.33
C PRO A 327 -5.83 -9.99 5.62
N HIS A 328 -6.43 -11.12 6.01
CA HIS A 328 -6.16 -12.40 5.36
C HIS A 328 -6.65 -12.43 3.90
N HIS A 329 -7.84 -11.88 3.62
CA HIS A 329 -8.31 -11.73 2.25
C HIS A 329 -7.43 -10.77 1.43
N GLN A 330 -7.00 -9.66 2.05
CA GLN A 330 -6.09 -8.70 1.44
C GLN A 330 -4.72 -9.32 1.10
N SER A 331 -4.20 -10.23 1.93
CA SER A 331 -2.97 -10.97 1.65
C SER A 331 -3.07 -11.80 0.36
N ALA A 332 -4.14 -12.58 0.19
CA ALA A 332 -4.34 -13.41 -1.00
C ALA A 332 -4.50 -12.57 -2.29
N VAL A 333 -5.06 -11.37 -2.15
CA VAL A 333 -5.14 -10.40 -3.24
C VAL A 333 -3.78 -9.77 -3.51
N TYR A 334 -3.03 -9.41 -2.47
CA TYR A 334 -1.71 -8.81 -2.54
C TYR A 334 -0.66 -9.74 -3.17
N GLU A 335 -0.70 -11.03 -2.85
CA GLU A 335 0.19 -12.05 -3.43
C GLU A 335 0.13 -12.09 -4.97
N ARG A 336 -1.03 -11.81 -5.55
CA ARG A 336 -1.20 -11.69 -7.00
C ARG A 336 -0.71 -10.35 -7.54
N LEU A 337 -0.83 -9.28 -6.75
CA LEU A 337 -0.44 -7.93 -7.12
C LEU A 337 1.09 -7.72 -7.11
N SER A 338 1.78 -8.12 -6.04
CA SER A 338 3.23 -7.97 -5.90
C SER A 338 3.83 -9.20 -5.19
N PRO A 339 3.98 -10.34 -5.90
CA PRO A 339 4.51 -11.57 -5.32
C PRO A 339 5.95 -11.42 -4.79
N GLN A 340 6.72 -10.49 -5.38
CA GLN A 340 8.13 -10.26 -5.02
C GLN A 340 8.30 -9.62 -3.63
N THR A 341 7.24 -9.04 -3.07
CA THR A 341 7.29 -8.31 -1.80
C THR A 341 6.37 -8.85 -0.72
N VAL A 342 5.81 -10.05 -0.92
CA VAL A 342 4.91 -10.70 0.04
C VAL A 342 5.55 -10.82 1.44
N ASP A 343 6.81 -11.24 1.52
CA ASP A 343 7.53 -11.38 2.80
C ASP A 343 7.78 -10.04 3.53
N ARG A 344 7.65 -8.94 2.79
CA ARG A 344 7.88 -7.57 3.27
C ARG A 344 6.62 -6.89 3.78
N VAL A 345 5.45 -7.49 3.61
CA VAL A 345 4.17 -6.92 4.07
C VAL A 345 3.48 -7.87 5.05
N ASP A 346 3.26 -7.40 6.27
CA ASP A 346 2.46 -8.10 7.27
C ASP A 346 0.98 -7.71 7.11
N PHE A 347 0.11 -8.70 6.98
CA PHE A 347 -1.34 -8.52 7.02
C PHE A 347 -1.88 -9.04 8.34
N LEU A 348 -2.15 -8.16 9.30
CA LEU A 348 -2.54 -8.53 10.66
C LEU A 348 -3.73 -7.71 11.15
N GLY A 349 -4.66 -8.33 11.87
CA GLY A 349 -5.72 -7.57 12.56
C GLY A 349 -5.14 -6.69 13.68
N VAL A 350 -5.72 -5.53 13.96
CA VAL A 350 -5.10 -4.60 14.93
C VAL A 350 -4.96 -5.19 16.34
N HIS A 351 -5.90 -6.05 16.74
CA HIS A 351 -5.81 -6.80 18.01
C HIS A 351 -4.75 -7.91 17.97
N GLU A 352 -4.47 -8.46 16.80
CA GLU A 352 -3.39 -9.43 16.61
C GLU A 352 -2.03 -8.76 16.73
N VAL A 353 -1.87 -7.57 16.13
CA VAL A 353 -0.70 -6.71 16.32
C VAL A 353 -0.46 -6.45 17.81
N ALA A 354 -1.50 -6.01 18.54
CA ALA A 354 -1.39 -5.75 19.98
C ALA A 354 -0.98 -6.99 20.79
N ARG A 355 -1.58 -8.16 20.50
CA ARG A 355 -1.20 -9.43 21.16
C ARG A 355 0.24 -9.84 20.85
N ARG A 356 0.69 -9.66 19.60
CA ARG A 356 2.06 -9.99 19.18
C ARG A 356 3.09 -9.15 19.94
N LEU A 357 2.88 -7.83 20.02
CA LEU A 357 3.75 -6.92 20.76
C LEU A 357 3.89 -7.31 22.24
N LEU A 358 2.75 -7.62 22.89
CA LEU A 358 2.73 -8.05 24.29
C LEU A 358 3.41 -9.40 24.50
N ALA A 359 3.18 -10.35 23.59
CA ALA A 359 3.81 -11.67 23.65
C ALA A 359 5.34 -11.57 23.49
N GLU A 360 5.82 -10.74 22.56
CA GLU A 360 7.26 -10.47 22.35
C GLU A 360 7.90 -9.79 23.58
N SER A 361 7.15 -8.97 24.33
CA SER A 361 7.60 -8.39 25.60
C SER A 361 7.44 -9.31 26.81
N GLY A 362 7.00 -10.56 26.61
CA GLY A 362 6.73 -11.53 27.69
C GLY A 362 5.47 -11.26 28.50
N GLN A 363 4.64 -10.27 28.14
CA GLN A 363 3.35 -10.01 28.79
C GLN A 363 2.26 -10.91 28.22
N ARG A 364 1.67 -11.76 29.07
CA ARG A 364 0.57 -12.65 28.67
C ARG A 364 -0.77 -12.05 29.06
N MET A 365 -1.63 -11.80 28.07
CA MET A 365 -3.02 -11.39 28.29
C MET A 365 -3.96 -12.57 28.06
N ASN A 366 -4.89 -12.75 28.99
CA ASN A 366 -5.85 -13.85 28.95
C ASN A 366 -7.21 -13.41 28.37
N VAL A 367 -7.42 -13.61 27.07
CA VAL A 367 -8.68 -13.23 26.40
C VAL A 367 -9.57 -14.45 26.20
N HIS A 368 -10.72 -14.46 26.86
CA HIS A 368 -11.71 -15.54 26.75
C HIS A 368 -13.12 -14.98 26.62
N GLN A 369 -13.67 -14.96 25.39
CA GLN A 369 -14.93 -14.28 25.06
C GLN A 369 -16.10 -14.67 25.98
N ARG A 370 -16.35 -15.97 26.18
CA ARG A 370 -17.43 -16.45 27.08
C ARG A 370 -17.27 -15.94 28.51
N ARG A 371 -16.04 -15.82 29.01
CA ARG A 371 -15.76 -15.34 30.37
C ARG A 371 -15.89 -13.83 30.48
N ILE A 372 -15.54 -13.10 29.42
CA ILE A 372 -15.74 -11.66 29.28
C ILE A 372 -17.23 -11.34 29.26
N ASP A 373 -18.02 -12.04 28.44
CA ASP A 373 -19.47 -11.83 28.37
C ASP A 373 -20.15 -12.15 29.71
N ALA A 374 -19.72 -13.22 30.38
CA ALA A 374 -20.21 -13.55 31.71
C ALA A 374 -19.75 -12.55 32.81
N ALA A 375 -18.60 -11.89 32.64
CA ALA A 375 -18.15 -10.81 33.51
C ALA A 375 -19.05 -9.58 33.35
N PHE A 376 -19.34 -9.19 32.09
CA PHE A 376 -20.27 -8.10 31.80
C PHE A 376 -21.67 -8.41 32.33
N GLY A 377 -22.19 -9.62 32.12
CA GLY A 377 -23.49 -10.04 32.64
C GLY A 377 -23.58 -9.94 34.17
N ALA A 378 -22.54 -10.35 34.90
CA ALA A 378 -22.49 -10.20 36.36
C ALA A 378 -22.41 -8.73 36.81
N ALA A 379 -21.61 -7.91 36.12
CA ALA A 379 -21.53 -6.47 36.37
C ALA A 379 -22.86 -5.77 36.07
N TRP A 380 -23.56 -6.16 35.00
CA TRP A 380 -24.88 -5.67 34.67
C TRP A 380 -25.87 -5.99 35.78
N THR A 381 -25.96 -7.23 36.26
CA THR A 381 -26.83 -7.59 37.39
C THR A 381 -26.52 -6.79 38.66
N ARG A 382 -25.23 -6.52 38.93
CA ARG A 382 -24.78 -5.84 40.15
C ARG A 382 -24.99 -4.33 40.13
N ALA A 383 -24.71 -3.67 39.01
CA ALA A 383 -24.61 -2.20 38.92
C ALA A 383 -25.43 -1.57 37.79
N GLY A 384 -25.79 -2.34 36.76
CA GLY A 384 -26.55 -1.86 35.59
C GLY A 384 -28.06 -2.07 35.67
N ALA A 385 -28.49 -3.18 36.26
CA ALA A 385 -29.88 -3.55 36.47
C ALA A 385 -30.57 -2.69 37.55
N ALA A 386 -29.83 -1.84 38.25
CA ALA A 386 -30.41 -0.79 39.07
C ALA A 386 -31.31 0.09 38.19
N ALA A 387 -32.53 0.37 38.65
CA ALA A 387 -33.60 1.02 37.87
C ALA A 387 -33.17 2.22 37.00
N PRO A 388 -32.23 3.11 37.41
CA PRO A 388 -31.88 4.27 36.61
C PRO A 388 -31.25 3.95 35.23
N LEU A 389 -30.29 3.02 35.11
CA LEU A 389 -29.63 2.75 33.82
C LEU A 389 -30.50 1.90 32.88
N ALA A 390 -31.15 0.87 33.44
CA ALA A 390 -32.06 0.00 32.68
C ALA A 390 -33.30 0.74 32.16
N SER A 391 -33.70 1.85 32.80
CA SER A 391 -34.80 2.70 32.31
C SER A 391 -34.42 3.58 31.10
N ILE A 392 -33.13 3.83 30.90
CA ILE A 392 -32.62 4.70 29.84
C ILE A 392 -32.32 3.88 28.58
N ALA A 393 -31.63 2.75 28.73
CA ALA A 393 -31.23 1.89 27.61
C ALA A 393 -30.95 0.45 28.05
N ASP A 394 -30.89 -0.46 27.07
CA ASP A 394 -30.61 -1.86 27.30
C ASP A 394 -29.13 -2.14 27.62
N ALA A 395 -28.85 -3.38 28.06
CA ALA A 395 -27.50 -3.82 28.40
C ALA A 395 -26.52 -3.71 27.22
N ARG A 396 -27.00 -3.85 25.98
CA ARG A 396 -26.18 -3.77 24.77
C ARG A 396 -25.67 -2.36 24.55
N TYR A 397 -26.53 -1.35 24.72
CA TYR A 397 -26.15 0.05 24.60
C TYR A 397 -25.06 0.42 25.62
N TRP A 398 -25.21 -0.02 26.87
CA TRP A 398 -24.24 0.25 27.94
C TRP A 398 -22.94 -0.53 27.78
N ARG A 399 -23.00 -1.75 27.21
CA ARG A 399 -21.80 -2.46 26.79
C ARG A 399 -21.03 -1.66 25.75
N GLN A 400 -21.70 -1.17 24.72
CA GLN A 400 -21.06 -0.34 23.68
C GLN A 400 -20.49 0.97 24.23
N GLU A 401 -21.16 1.57 25.22
CA GLU A 401 -20.64 2.75 25.93
C GLU A 401 -19.29 2.45 26.60
N ILE A 402 -19.20 1.33 27.31
CA ILE A 402 -17.97 0.88 27.94
C ILE A 402 -16.91 0.53 26.89
N ASP A 403 -17.27 -0.26 25.88
CA ASP A 403 -16.33 -0.82 24.90
C ASP A 403 -15.76 0.26 23.97
N PHE A 404 -16.59 1.16 23.43
CA PHE A 404 -16.14 2.12 22.41
C PHE A 404 -15.87 3.53 22.95
N VAL A 405 -16.67 4.01 23.92
CA VAL A 405 -16.55 5.39 24.42
C VAL A 405 -15.54 5.48 25.57
N ILE A 406 -15.54 4.52 26.49
CA ILE A 406 -14.67 4.58 27.67
C ILE A 406 -13.37 3.82 27.44
N LYS A 407 -13.43 2.48 27.37
CA LYS A 407 -12.25 1.61 27.23
C LYS A 407 -11.60 1.79 25.86
N GLY A 408 -12.39 1.87 24.79
CA GLY A 408 -11.90 2.11 23.43
C GLY A 408 -11.15 3.44 23.24
N ARG A 409 -11.41 4.44 24.10
CA ARG A 409 -10.67 5.72 24.16
C ARG A 409 -9.51 5.72 25.17
N GLY A 410 -9.42 4.67 25.99
CA GLY A 410 -8.42 4.54 27.04
C GLY A 410 -8.63 5.52 28.20
N LEU A 411 -9.87 5.87 28.53
CA LEU A 411 -10.16 6.74 29.66
C LEU A 411 -9.86 6.01 30.97
N ARG A 412 -9.12 6.66 31.88
CA ARG A 412 -8.66 6.09 33.16
C ARG A 412 -9.34 6.71 34.37
N SER A 413 -10.04 7.83 34.21
CA SER A 413 -10.71 8.49 35.33
C SER A 413 -12.11 8.96 34.99
N PHE A 414 -12.95 9.05 36.02
CA PHE A 414 -14.30 9.60 35.89
C PHE A 414 -14.29 11.03 35.34
N VAL A 415 -13.33 11.85 35.76
CA VAL A 415 -13.20 13.25 35.30
C VAL A 415 -13.02 13.32 33.77
N GLN A 416 -12.23 12.41 33.19
CA GLN A 416 -12.07 12.33 31.73
C GLN A 416 -13.38 11.95 31.04
N TYR A 417 -14.15 11.02 31.61
CA TYR A 417 -15.44 10.62 31.06
C TYR A 417 -16.52 11.70 31.22
N ASP A 418 -16.54 12.40 32.35
CA ASP A 418 -17.49 13.47 32.63
C ASP A 418 -17.32 14.66 31.68
N GLY A 419 -16.08 15.04 31.39
CA GLY A 419 -15.75 16.08 30.41
C GLY A 419 -15.85 15.66 28.94
N LEU A 420 -16.11 14.38 28.65
CA LEU A 420 -16.10 13.88 27.27
C LEU A 420 -17.38 14.25 26.50
N ASP A 421 -17.19 14.77 25.28
CA ASP A 421 -18.20 14.85 24.24
C ASP A 421 -18.42 13.47 23.59
N ARG A 422 -19.59 12.88 23.84
CA ARG A 422 -19.95 11.52 23.43
C ARG A 422 -20.45 11.46 21.98
N ARG A 423 -19.61 11.91 21.05
CA ARG A 423 -19.95 11.97 19.61
C ARG A 423 -20.45 10.63 19.08
N GLY A 424 -21.44 10.67 18.20
CA GLY A 424 -22.04 9.46 17.61
C GLY A 424 -22.85 8.60 18.60
N ARG A 425 -23.21 9.14 19.77
CA ARG A 425 -24.14 8.49 20.70
C ARG A 425 -25.47 9.23 20.69
N SER A 426 -26.56 8.48 20.60
CA SER A 426 -27.93 9.01 20.45
C SER A 426 -28.57 9.46 21.77
N ILE A 427 -28.13 8.93 22.91
CA ILE A 427 -28.72 9.24 24.21
C ILE A 427 -27.84 10.27 24.95
N PRO A 428 -28.35 11.49 25.24
CA PRO A 428 -27.66 12.47 26.06
C PRO A 428 -27.64 12.02 27.52
N LEU A 429 -26.52 12.23 28.22
CA LEU A 429 -26.38 11.89 29.63
C LEU A 429 -26.13 13.11 30.51
N THR A 430 -26.73 13.10 31.69
CA THR A 430 -26.37 14.01 32.78
C THR A 430 -25.13 13.51 33.53
N GLY A 431 -24.48 14.37 34.31
CA GLY A 431 -23.37 13.96 35.18
C GLY A 431 -23.75 12.85 36.17
N ARG A 432 -25.02 12.81 36.61
CA ARG A 432 -25.53 11.74 37.47
C ARG A 432 -25.58 10.39 36.74
N ASP A 433 -26.01 10.39 35.49
CA ASP A 433 -26.04 9.17 34.66
C ASP A 433 -24.62 8.69 34.40
N LYS A 434 -23.68 9.61 34.11
CA LYS A 434 -22.27 9.28 33.92
C LYS A 434 -21.64 8.61 35.16
N VAL A 435 -22.02 9.03 36.37
CA VAL A 435 -21.58 8.37 37.61
C VAL A 435 -22.08 6.91 37.66
N LEU A 436 -23.31 6.65 37.25
CA LEU A 436 -23.85 5.28 37.20
C LEU A 436 -23.14 4.43 36.17
N VAL A 437 -22.87 4.97 34.97
CA VAL A 437 -22.08 4.28 33.95
C VAL A 437 -20.68 3.95 34.48
N TRP A 438 -20.04 4.89 35.20
CA TRP A 438 -18.75 4.65 35.81
C TRP A 438 -18.78 3.55 36.87
N LYS A 439 -19.85 3.48 37.68
CA LYS A 439 -20.06 2.36 38.61
C LYS A 439 -20.20 1.02 37.89
N LEU A 440 -20.91 0.99 36.75
CA LEU A 440 -21.01 -0.22 35.92
C LEU A 440 -19.63 -0.62 35.36
N LEU A 441 -18.84 0.35 34.88
CA LEU A 441 -17.46 0.11 34.44
C LEU A 441 -16.59 -0.47 35.57
N THR A 442 -16.59 0.15 36.75
CA THR A 442 -15.84 -0.36 37.91
C THR A 442 -16.27 -1.78 38.24
N ALA A 443 -17.59 -2.04 38.26
CA ALA A 443 -18.11 -3.37 38.52
C ALA A 443 -17.70 -4.40 37.47
N TYR A 444 -17.58 -3.99 36.20
CA TYR A 444 -17.11 -4.82 35.10
C TYR A 444 -15.61 -5.11 35.19
N SER A 445 -14.79 -4.10 35.46
CA SER A 445 -13.34 -4.28 35.66
C SER A 445 -13.03 -5.22 36.83
N GLU A 446 -13.74 -5.10 37.95
CA GLU A 446 -13.60 -6.03 39.09
C GLU A 446 -13.98 -7.47 38.71
N GLU A 447 -15.02 -7.66 37.89
CA GLU A 447 -15.43 -8.99 37.42
C GLU A 447 -14.43 -9.62 36.44
N LEU A 448 -13.79 -8.81 35.59
CA LEU A 448 -12.69 -9.25 34.72
C LEU A 448 -11.49 -9.71 35.57
N GLU A 449 -11.08 -8.90 36.54
CA GLU A 449 -9.97 -9.20 37.45
C GLU A 449 -10.23 -10.46 38.28
N ARG A 450 -11.42 -10.56 38.91
CA ARG A 450 -11.84 -11.74 39.70
C ARG A 450 -11.79 -13.03 38.88
N ARG A 451 -12.03 -12.94 37.58
CA ARG A 451 -11.98 -14.07 36.65
C ARG A 451 -10.59 -14.25 36.03
N GLY A 452 -9.65 -13.33 36.23
CA GLY A 452 -8.32 -13.36 35.62
C GLY A 452 -8.39 -13.35 34.09
N VAL A 453 -9.31 -12.58 33.52
CA VAL A 453 -9.47 -12.39 32.06
C VAL A 453 -9.34 -10.90 31.72
N HIS A 454 -8.95 -10.63 30.49
CA HIS A 454 -8.77 -9.31 29.91
C HIS A 454 -9.68 -9.22 28.69
N ASP A 455 -10.33 -8.08 28.49
CA ASP A 455 -11.06 -7.85 27.25
C ASP A 455 -10.16 -7.31 26.14
N HIS A 456 -10.72 -7.15 24.94
CA HIS A 456 -9.97 -6.72 23.76
C HIS A 456 -9.40 -5.29 23.91
N ASN A 457 -10.08 -4.42 24.66
CA ASN A 457 -9.60 -3.06 24.91
C ASN A 457 -8.49 -3.03 25.97
N ASP A 458 -8.51 -3.93 26.94
CA ASP A 458 -7.39 -4.11 27.89
C ASP A 458 -6.10 -4.48 27.15
N VAL A 459 -6.21 -5.37 26.16
CA VAL A 459 -5.08 -5.74 25.28
C VAL A 459 -4.56 -4.54 24.50
N LEU A 460 -5.45 -3.74 23.88
CA LEU A 460 -5.04 -2.53 23.17
C LEU A 460 -4.39 -1.50 24.10
N SER A 461 -4.98 -1.25 25.28
CA SER A 461 -4.43 -0.33 26.26
C SER A 461 -3.04 -0.77 26.72
N ALA A 462 -2.87 -2.05 27.05
CA ALA A 462 -1.58 -2.60 27.47
C ALA A 462 -0.53 -2.49 26.36
N ALA A 463 -0.91 -2.75 25.10
CA ALA A 463 -0.01 -2.61 23.95
C ALA A 463 0.40 -1.15 23.72
N VAL A 464 -0.53 -0.20 23.83
CA VAL A 464 -0.21 1.23 23.76
C VAL A 464 0.76 1.62 24.88
N ASP A 465 0.50 1.19 26.12
CA ASP A 465 1.38 1.48 27.25
C ASP A 465 2.79 0.89 27.07
N LEU A 466 2.88 -0.32 26.52
CA LEU A 466 4.16 -0.95 26.18
C LEU A 466 4.93 -0.12 25.16
N VAL A 467 4.28 0.24 24.05
CA VAL A 467 4.89 1.00 22.96
C VAL A 467 5.32 2.40 23.42
N VAL A 468 4.55 3.06 24.29
CA VAL A 468 4.90 4.38 24.85
C VAL A 468 6.10 4.32 25.79
N ARG A 469 6.19 3.29 26.64
CA ARG A 469 7.33 3.16 27.57
C ARG A 469 8.63 2.82 26.86
N ASP A 470 8.56 1.92 25.87
CA ASP A 470 9.75 1.24 25.34
C ASP A 470 10.08 1.59 23.87
N CYS A 471 9.24 2.37 23.16
CA CYS A 471 9.40 2.96 21.80
C CYS A 471 10.24 2.18 20.74
N PRO A 472 9.66 1.78 19.59
CA PRO A 472 8.70 0.69 19.52
C PRO A 472 9.06 -0.39 18.48
N GLY A 473 8.71 -1.64 18.81
CA GLY A 473 8.09 -2.58 17.87
C GLY A 473 8.94 -3.22 16.75
N PRO A 474 8.31 -4.07 15.90
CA PRO A 474 8.96 -5.04 15.00
C PRO A 474 9.75 -4.48 13.81
N GLY A 475 10.02 -3.17 13.77
CA GLY A 475 10.73 -2.53 12.66
C GLY A 475 9.87 -2.28 11.41
N TRP A 476 8.56 -2.03 11.56
CA TRP A 476 7.74 -1.57 10.43
C TRP A 476 8.10 -0.14 10.05
N VAL A 477 8.26 0.10 8.74
CA VAL A 477 8.59 1.44 8.20
C VAL A 477 7.35 2.22 7.76
N ALA A 478 6.22 1.54 7.64
CA ALA A 478 4.93 2.13 7.33
C ALA A 478 3.79 1.28 7.89
N VAL A 479 2.73 1.93 8.38
CA VAL A 479 1.50 1.31 8.85
C VAL A 479 0.33 1.84 8.02
N LEU A 480 -0.36 0.93 7.34
CA LEU A 480 -1.52 1.18 6.51
C LEU A 480 -2.74 0.61 7.24
N VAL A 481 -3.75 1.45 7.48
CA VAL A 481 -4.94 1.07 8.25
C VAL A 481 -6.15 1.17 7.34
N ASP A 482 -6.85 0.05 7.11
CA ASP A 482 -8.12 0.01 6.40
C ASP A 482 -9.32 0.09 7.35
N GLU A 483 -10.40 0.68 6.87
CA GLU A 483 -11.64 0.95 7.62
C GLU A 483 -11.38 1.67 8.96
N VAL A 484 -10.58 2.75 8.91
CA VAL A 484 -10.18 3.51 10.11
C VAL A 484 -11.36 4.02 10.95
N GLN A 485 -12.52 4.25 10.32
CA GLN A 485 -13.72 4.68 11.02
C GLN A 485 -14.28 3.65 12.01
N ASP A 486 -13.94 2.36 11.83
CA ASP A 486 -14.42 1.26 12.68
C ASP A 486 -13.45 0.90 13.81
N LEU A 487 -12.24 1.48 13.81
CA LEU A 487 -11.26 1.25 14.86
C LEU A 487 -11.61 2.03 16.14
N PRO A 488 -11.38 1.46 17.33
CA PRO A 488 -11.39 2.25 18.56
C PRO A 488 -10.21 3.23 18.57
N LEU A 489 -10.36 4.36 19.27
CA LEU A 489 -9.34 5.41 19.36
C LEU A 489 -7.97 4.89 19.83
N LEU A 490 -7.94 3.94 20.78
CA LEU A 490 -6.72 3.28 21.23
C LEU A 490 -6.00 2.53 20.10
N ALA A 491 -6.74 1.89 19.20
CA ALA A 491 -6.16 1.17 18.07
C ALA A 491 -5.53 2.13 17.07
N VAL A 492 -6.17 3.28 16.79
CA VAL A 492 -5.57 4.32 15.93
C VAL A 492 -4.34 4.93 16.58
N ARG A 493 -4.36 5.17 17.90
CA ARG A 493 -3.18 5.61 18.67
C ARG A 493 -2.05 4.59 18.58
N LEU A 494 -2.34 3.30 18.74
CA LEU A 494 -1.34 2.24 18.60
C LEU A 494 -0.70 2.27 17.20
N CYS A 495 -1.51 2.29 16.14
CA CYS A 495 -1.03 2.39 14.76
C CYS A 495 -0.17 3.65 14.53
N THR A 496 -0.56 4.78 15.13
CA THR A 496 0.20 6.05 15.05
C THR A 496 1.56 5.93 15.70
N LEU A 497 1.64 5.32 16.89
CA LEU A 497 2.90 5.08 17.58
C LEU A 497 3.81 4.11 16.81
N LEU A 498 3.23 3.07 16.21
CA LEU A 498 3.97 2.07 15.41
C LEU A 498 4.50 2.65 14.09
N GLY A 499 3.72 3.52 13.42
CA GLY A 499 4.13 4.18 12.19
C GLY A 499 5.15 5.31 12.41
N GLY A 500 5.22 5.84 13.63
CA GLY A 500 6.08 6.97 13.97
C GLY A 500 5.70 8.27 13.25
N THR A 501 6.59 9.26 13.33
CA THR A 501 6.38 10.60 12.74
C THR A 501 7.14 10.81 11.43
N GLY A 502 7.81 9.78 10.93
CA GLY A 502 8.58 9.84 9.69
C GLY A 502 7.71 9.99 8.44
N PRO A 503 8.32 10.33 7.30
CA PRO A 503 7.62 10.34 6.01
C PRO A 503 6.97 8.97 5.74
N ASP A 504 5.72 8.97 5.30
CA ASP A 504 4.93 7.76 5.00
C ASP A 504 4.74 6.76 6.15
N GLY A 505 4.99 7.17 7.40
CA GLY A 505 4.88 6.29 8.56
C GLY A 505 3.46 5.77 8.82
N LEU A 506 2.43 6.59 8.57
CA LEU A 506 1.03 6.22 8.78
C LEU A 506 0.16 6.62 7.58
N PHE A 507 -0.62 5.68 7.07
CA PHE A 507 -1.57 5.90 5.99
C PHE A 507 -2.94 5.33 6.36
N LEU A 508 -3.91 6.21 6.58
CA LEU A 508 -5.25 5.87 7.04
C LEU A 508 -6.21 5.83 5.86
N VAL A 509 -6.98 4.75 5.75
CA VAL A 509 -7.99 4.56 4.72
C VAL A 509 -9.32 4.33 5.40
N GLY A 510 -10.33 5.10 5.00
CA GLY A 510 -11.67 4.96 5.55
C GLY A 510 -12.54 6.20 5.39
N ASP A 511 -13.82 6.02 5.65
CA ASP A 511 -14.86 7.01 5.41
C ASP A 511 -15.85 7.02 6.58
N GLY A 512 -16.01 8.17 7.24
CA GLY A 512 -16.92 8.31 8.37
C GLY A 512 -18.39 8.02 8.04
N GLN A 513 -18.81 8.15 6.77
CA GLN A 513 -20.18 7.80 6.35
C GLN A 513 -20.43 6.27 6.39
N GLN A 514 -19.35 5.47 6.38
CA GLN A 514 -19.38 4.01 6.45
C GLN A 514 -19.19 3.49 7.89
N ALA A 515 -19.16 4.36 8.89
CA ALA A 515 -18.98 3.96 10.29
C ALA A 515 -20.20 3.22 10.82
N ILE A 516 -20.01 1.97 11.25
CA ILE A 516 -21.08 1.12 11.81
C ILE A 516 -20.98 0.93 13.32
N TYR A 517 -19.83 1.27 13.92
CA TYR A 517 -19.62 1.20 15.37
C TYR A 517 -19.82 2.56 16.06
N PRO A 518 -20.43 2.59 17.26
CA PRO A 518 -20.73 3.83 17.96
C PRO A 518 -19.50 4.43 18.65
N GLY A 519 -19.62 5.69 19.09
CA GLY A 519 -18.69 6.34 20.02
C GLY A 519 -17.75 7.35 19.39
N GLY A 520 -17.44 7.18 18.10
CA GLY A 520 -16.69 8.11 17.25
C GLY A 520 -15.36 8.58 17.85
N PHE A 521 -14.57 9.30 17.07
CA PHE A 521 -13.44 10.08 17.55
C PHE A 521 -12.99 11.00 16.42
N THR A 522 -12.01 11.83 16.72
CA THR A 522 -11.33 12.66 15.75
C THR A 522 -9.86 12.29 15.68
N LEU A 523 -9.25 12.37 14.51
CA LEU A 523 -7.83 12.07 14.31
C LEU A 523 -6.92 12.87 15.26
N PRO A 524 -7.17 14.15 15.57
CA PRO A 524 -6.43 14.87 16.59
C PRO A 524 -6.49 14.23 17.99
N GLU A 525 -7.62 13.63 18.39
CA GLU A 525 -7.71 12.88 19.66
C GLU A 525 -6.81 11.64 19.65
N ALA A 526 -6.52 11.09 18.46
CA ALA A 526 -5.59 9.98 18.27
C ALA A 526 -4.11 10.42 18.19
N GLY A 527 -3.84 11.73 18.27
CA GLY A 527 -2.50 12.30 18.04
C GLY A 527 -2.12 12.40 16.57
N VAL A 528 -3.09 12.32 15.67
CA VAL A 528 -2.88 12.32 14.22
C VAL A 528 -3.31 13.66 13.62
N SER A 529 -2.42 14.27 12.82
CA SER A 529 -2.73 15.45 12.02
C SER A 529 -2.52 15.16 10.54
N VAL A 530 -3.60 15.29 9.76
CA VAL A 530 -3.63 15.06 8.30
C VAL A 530 -3.83 16.34 7.49
N VAL A 531 -3.63 17.52 8.11
CA VAL A 531 -3.76 18.82 7.43
C VAL A 531 -2.85 18.87 6.20
N GLY A 532 -3.42 19.13 5.02
CA GLY A 532 -2.70 19.12 3.74
C GLY A 532 -2.35 17.72 3.18
N ARG A 533 -2.71 16.65 3.91
CA ARG A 533 -2.41 15.24 3.60
C ARG A 533 -3.65 14.34 3.57
N ALA A 534 -4.84 14.93 3.62
CA ALA A 534 -6.11 14.25 3.37
C ALA A 534 -6.43 14.29 1.87
N VAL A 535 -6.80 13.14 1.29
CA VAL A 535 -7.15 12.99 -0.12
C VAL A 535 -8.54 12.37 -0.21
N VAL A 536 -9.38 12.91 -1.10
CA VAL A 536 -10.76 12.45 -1.32
C VAL A 536 -10.85 11.76 -2.67
N LEU A 537 -11.21 10.49 -2.69
CA LEU A 537 -11.56 9.74 -3.88
C LEU A 537 -13.04 9.99 -4.21
N ARG A 538 -13.30 10.52 -5.42
CA ARG A 538 -14.65 10.93 -5.85
C ARG A 538 -15.26 10.03 -6.92
N VAL A 539 -14.46 9.21 -7.59
CA VAL A 539 -14.91 8.38 -8.71
C VAL A 539 -15.34 7.01 -8.20
N ASN A 540 -16.57 6.59 -8.49
CA ASN A 540 -17.12 5.28 -8.12
C ASN A 540 -16.98 4.28 -9.27
N TYR A 541 -16.29 3.17 -9.00
CA TYR A 541 -16.04 2.08 -9.96
C TYR A 541 -16.96 0.86 -9.75
N ARG A 542 -17.58 0.75 -8.57
CA ARG A 542 -18.37 -0.43 -8.18
C ARG A 542 -19.83 -0.31 -8.61
N ASN A 543 -20.45 0.82 -8.28
CA ASN A 543 -21.90 0.99 -8.34
C ASN A 543 -22.32 1.72 -9.62
N THR A 544 -23.52 1.41 -10.11
CA THR A 544 -24.17 2.20 -11.16
C THR A 544 -24.76 3.49 -10.59
N ARG A 545 -25.00 4.48 -11.46
CA ARG A 545 -25.60 5.77 -11.08
C ARG A 545 -26.93 5.57 -10.36
N GLN A 546 -27.76 4.67 -10.89
CA GLN A 546 -29.10 4.37 -10.38
C GLN A 546 -29.06 3.74 -8.98
N ILE A 547 -28.08 2.87 -8.70
CA ILE A 547 -27.87 2.31 -7.35
C ILE A 547 -27.40 3.39 -6.39
N LEU A 548 -26.44 4.23 -6.80
CA LEU A 548 -25.90 5.27 -5.92
C LEU A 548 -26.93 6.35 -5.59
N ASP A 549 -27.73 6.79 -6.58
CA ASP A 549 -28.78 7.78 -6.37
C ASP A 549 -29.88 7.26 -5.44
N SER A 550 -30.27 5.99 -5.60
CA SER A 550 -31.18 5.32 -4.67
C SER A 550 -30.61 5.25 -3.24
N ALA A 551 -29.33 4.89 -3.10
CA ALA A 551 -28.65 4.86 -1.80
C ALA A 551 -28.54 6.26 -1.17
N ARG A 552 -28.24 7.31 -1.95
CA ARG A 552 -28.17 8.70 -1.48
C ARG A 552 -29.46 9.13 -0.80
N HIS A 553 -30.61 8.86 -1.42
CA HIS A 553 -31.92 9.18 -0.84
C HIS A 553 -32.17 8.57 0.55
N LEU A 554 -31.53 7.43 0.88
CA LEU A 554 -31.64 6.81 2.21
C LEU A 554 -30.78 7.51 3.27
N VAL A 555 -29.67 8.13 2.87
CA VAL A 555 -28.64 8.65 3.78
C VAL A 555 -28.62 10.19 3.83
N ASP A 556 -29.23 10.89 2.87
CA ASP A 556 -29.21 12.36 2.75
C ASP A 556 -29.72 13.09 4.01
N THR A 557 -30.61 12.47 4.78
CA THR A 557 -31.16 13.05 6.01
C THR A 557 -30.33 12.78 7.27
N HIS A 558 -29.24 12.02 7.18
CA HIS A 558 -28.43 11.61 8.32
C HIS A 558 -27.10 12.40 8.35
N GLU A 559 -26.87 13.15 9.43
CA GLU A 559 -25.56 13.75 9.70
C GLU A 559 -24.55 12.68 10.14
N PHE A 560 -23.30 12.82 9.72
CA PHE A 560 -22.21 11.94 10.15
C PHE A 560 -20.95 12.73 10.50
N SER A 561 -20.13 12.17 11.40
CA SER A 561 -18.86 12.74 11.83
C SER A 561 -17.70 12.10 11.07
N ASP A 562 -16.98 12.87 10.25
CA ASP A 562 -15.92 12.34 9.39
C ASP A 562 -14.50 12.45 9.96
N LEU A 563 -14.30 12.02 11.22
CA LEU A 563 -12.99 11.96 11.94
C LEU A 563 -12.14 13.25 12.00
N ASP A 564 -12.44 14.34 11.28
CA ASP A 564 -11.60 15.53 11.10
C ASP A 564 -12.25 16.82 11.64
N THR A 565 -13.22 16.72 12.55
CA THR A 565 -13.85 17.83 13.31
C THR A 565 -14.97 18.68 12.67
N ALA A 566 -15.64 18.21 11.61
CA ALA A 566 -16.95 18.78 11.20
C ALA A 566 -17.96 17.67 10.86
N ASN A 567 -19.23 17.89 11.23
CA ASN A 567 -20.33 17.12 10.67
C ASN A 567 -20.44 17.49 9.19
N GLU A 568 -20.32 16.50 8.31
CA GLU A 568 -20.56 16.68 6.88
C GLU A 568 -22.00 16.24 6.56
N HIS A 569 -22.65 16.91 5.60
CA HIS A 569 -23.94 16.48 5.09
C HIS A 569 -23.76 15.21 4.25
N GLY A 570 -24.75 14.30 4.28
CA GLY A 570 -24.71 13.01 3.57
C GLY A 570 -24.46 13.09 2.06
N SER A 571 -24.81 14.22 1.43
CA SER A 571 -24.60 14.47 0.00
C SER A 571 -23.14 14.83 -0.30
N ARG A 572 -22.47 13.94 -1.04
CA ARG A 572 -21.12 14.17 -1.59
C ARG A 572 -21.13 14.12 -3.11
N ASP A 573 -20.33 14.99 -3.71
CA ASP A 573 -20.02 14.94 -5.15
C ASP A 573 -19.21 13.67 -5.44
N VAL A 574 -19.92 12.66 -5.95
CA VAL A 574 -19.37 11.40 -6.44
C VAL A 574 -19.64 11.32 -7.93
N GLU A 575 -18.58 11.13 -8.69
CA GLU A 575 -18.63 10.84 -10.11
C GLU A 575 -18.90 9.34 -10.31
N VAL A 576 -19.93 9.02 -11.10
CA VAL A 576 -20.33 7.63 -11.35
C VAL A 576 -20.17 7.31 -12.82
N LEU A 577 -19.39 6.26 -13.07
CA LEU A 577 -18.95 5.88 -14.41
C LEU A 577 -19.89 4.88 -15.10
N ARG A 578 -20.73 4.18 -14.31
CA ARG A 578 -21.55 3.08 -14.81
C ARG A 578 -23.02 3.45 -14.79
N ASP A 579 -23.72 3.16 -15.88
CA ASP A 579 -25.18 3.19 -15.95
C ASP A 579 -25.72 1.75 -15.94
N GLY A 580 -26.90 1.58 -15.33
CA GLY A 580 -27.58 0.30 -15.23
C GLY A 580 -29.10 0.46 -15.08
N PRO A 581 -29.82 -0.65 -14.87
CA PRO A 581 -31.26 -0.59 -14.63
C PRO A 581 -31.59 0.11 -13.31
N ALA A 582 -32.80 0.66 -13.23
CA ALA A 582 -33.31 1.25 -11.98
C ALA A 582 -33.47 0.16 -10.90
N PRO A 583 -33.11 0.43 -9.63
CA PRO A 583 -33.28 -0.53 -8.55
C PRO A 583 -34.76 -0.83 -8.29
N VAL A 584 -35.07 -2.10 -8.02
CA VAL A 584 -36.40 -2.51 -7.57
C VAL A 584 -36.38 -2.57 -6.05
N HIS A 585 -37.20 -1.74 -5.39
CA HIS A 585 -37.32 -1.74 -3.93
C HIS A 585 -38.35 -2.78 -3.49
N GLN A 586 -37.95 -3.72 -2.64
CA GLN A 586 -38.86 -4.66 -1.98
C GLN A 586 -38.78 -4.45 -0.47
N THR A 587 -39.93 -4.35 0.19
CA THR A 587 -40.01 -4.30 1.65
C THR A 587 -40.04 -5.74 2.16
N ALA A 588 -39.10 -6.10 3.04
CA ALA A 588 -39.16 -7.38 3.74
C ALA A 588 -40.42 -7.41 4.63
N PRO A 589 -41.14 -8.55 4.69
CA PRO A 589 -42.40 -8.69 5.43
C PRO A 589 -42.27 -8.49 6.94
#